data_AF-A0ABC8LTE9-F1
#
_entry.id   AF-A0ABC8LTE9-F1
#
_cell.length_a   1.000
_cell.length_b   1.000
_cell.length_c   1.000
_cell.angle_alpha   90.00
_cell.angle_beta   90.00
_cell.angle_gamma   90.00
#
_symmetry.space_group_name_H-M   'P 1'
#
loop_
_entity.id
_entity.type
_entity.pdbx_description
1 polymer ?
#
loop_
_entity_poly.entity_id
_entity_poly.type
_entity_poly.pdbx_seq_one_letter_code
_entity_poly.pdbx_strand_id
1 'polypeptide(L)'
;MNKRMKLMVKLIEEDADSFAKKAEMYYQKRPELITLVDEFHRMYHSLAERYENITGELRKSSPLELQSQLTRLGRPPSRRAPGFDYFLGSGGLPSVIYNKDGDDSASVTDSELESDDSSVINNPCYVSVGSDFQSLIKRVADLEIELREAKERLRMRDACEQELRDANDKIQNSEDQIFMLKSQLSRYVPSELDDEETAAAAASHKI
;
A
#
# COMPACT_ATOMS: atom_id res chain seq x y z
N MET A 1 15.17 9.22 5.80
CA MET A 1 13.86 8.83 5.23
C MET A 1 13.57 7.33 5.42
N ASN A 2 14.14 6.41 4.62
CA ASN A 2 13.81 4.97 4.64
C ASN A 2 13.78 4.28 6.01
N LYS A 3 14.70 4.60 6.93
CA LYS A 3 14.71 4.00 8.29
C LYS A 3 13.42 4.25 9.06
N ARG A 4 12.82 5.45 8.97
CA ARG A 4 11.57 5.78 9.67
C ARG A 4 10.34 5.17 9.02
N MET A 5 10.29 5.16 7.69
CA MET A 5 9.24 4.46 6.95
C MET A 5 9.19 2.97 7.31
N LYS A 6 10.35 2.31 7.42
CA LYS A 6 10.44 0.91 7.88
C LYS A 6 9.98 0.70 9.33
N LEU A 7 10.14 1.70 10.22
CA LEU A 7 9.60 1.63 11.59
C LEU A 7 8.07 1.79 11.60
N MET A 8 7.54 2.74 10.82
CA MET A 8 6.09 2.94 10.69
C MET A 8 5.36 1.71 10.15
N VAL A 9 5.94 1.04 9.14
CA VAL A 9 5.40 -0.22 8.58
C VAL A 9 5.39 -1.33 9.63
N LYS A 10 6.48 -1.50 10.38
CA LYS A 10 6.57 -2.49 11.47
C LYS A 10 5.53 -2.30 12.57
N LEU A 11 5.17 -1.06 12.90
CA LEU A 11 4.12 -0.76 13.89
C LEU A 11 2.69 -1.15 13.43
N ILE A 12 2.53 -1.52 12.15
CA ILE A 12 1.25 -1.90 11.53
C ILE A 12 1.22 -3.40 11.16
N GLU A 13 2.39 -3.95 10.79
CA GLU A 13 2.57 -5.35 10.37
C GLU A 13 2.83 -6.33 11.52
N GLU A 14 3.06 -5.88 12.76
CA GLU A 14 3.42 -6.74 13.91
C GLU A 14 2.44 -7.93 14.06
N ASP A 15 2.98 -9.15 13.99
CA ASP A 15 2.21 -10.39 13.87
C ASP A 15 1.29 -10.61 15.08
N ALA A 16 0.00 -10.70 14.80
CA ALA A 16 -1.03 -11.00 15.79
C ALA A 16 -1.89 -12.15 15.26
N ASP A 17 -1.79 -13.28 15.96
CA ASP A 17 -2.40 -14.59 15.60
C ASP A 17 -3.94 -14.57 15.54
N SER A 18 -4.57 -13.49 16.02
CA SER A 18 -6.01 -13.31 16.05
C SER A 18 -6.40 -11.84 15.83
N PHE A 19 -7.55 -11.61 15.18
CA PHE A 19 -8.07 -10.28 14.83
C PHE A 19 -8.25 -9.38 16.05
N ALA A 20 -8.77 -9.90 17.17
CA ALA A 20 -8.98 -9.13 18.39
C ALA A 20 -7.65 -8.58 18.95
N LYS A 21 -6.64 -9.44 19.00
CA LYS A 21 -5.25 -9.11 19.41
C LYS A 21 -4.62 -8.09 18.47
N LYS A 22 -4.88 -8.18 17.15
CA LYS A 22 -4.41 -7.20 16.15
C LYS A 22 -5.05 -5.82 16.36
N ALA A 23 -6.35 -5.77 16.63
CA ALA A 23 -7.07 -4.53 16.90
C ALA A 23 -6.58 -3.86 18.20
N GLU A 24 -6.39 -4.64 19.26
CA GLU A 24 -5.83 -4.17 20.53
C GLU A 24 -4.42 -3.58 20.34
N MET A 25 -3.51 -4.35 19.73
CA MET A 25 -2.14 -3.91 19.43
C MET A 25 -2.12 -2.61 18.60
N TYR A 26 -2.99 -2.50 17.58
CA TYR A 26 -3.10 -1.28 16.78
C TYR A 26 -3.41 -0.05 17.65
N TYR A 27 -4.41 -0.13 18.54
CA TYR A 27 -4.76 1.01 19.39
C TYR A 27 -3.66 1.36 20.40
N GLN A 28 -2.88 0.38 20.88
CA GLN A 28 -1.71 0.61 21.73
C GLN A 28 -0.55 1.29 20.98
N LYS A 29 -0.28 0.90 19.73
CA LYS A 29 0.82 1.45 18.89
C LYS A 29 0.47 2.76 18.17
N ARG A 30 -0.83 3.06 18.00
CA ARG A 30 -1.35 4.25 17.32
C ARG A 30 -0.68 5.59 17.72
N PRO A 31 -0.45 5.93 19.00
CA PRO A 31 0.22 7.20 19.36
C PRO A 31 1.69 7.27 18.88
N GLU A 32 2.43 6.17 18.92
CA GLU A 32 3.80 6.10 18.42
C GLU A 32 3.84 6.29 16.90
N LEU A 33 2.91 5.63 16.18
CA LEU A 33 2.75 5.76 14.74
C LEU A 33 2.40 7.20 14.32
N ILE A 34 1.45 7.85 15.01
CA ILE A 34 1.08 9.26 14.76
C ILE A 34 2.31 10.18 14.91
N THR A 35 3.09 9.98 15.97
CA THR A 35 4.31 10.77 16.23
C THR A 35 5.32 10.61 15.09
N LEU A 36 5.58 9.37 14.63
CA LEU A 36 6.48 9.09 13.52
C LEU A 36 6.00 9.71 12.19
N VAL A 37 4.69 9.69 11.92
CA VAL A 37 4.08 10.32 10.73
C VAL A 37 4.28 11.83 10.76
N ASP A 38 3.97 12.49 11.87
CA ASP A 38 4.06 13.95 11.99
C ASP A 38 5.52 14.44 11.83
N GLU A 39 6.48 13.76 12.47
CA GLU A 39 7.88 14.10 12.29
C GLU A 39 8.37 13.86 10.85
N PHE A 40 7.86 12.82 10.17
CA PHE A 40 8.17 12.56 8.76
C PHE A 40 7.63 13.68 7.86
N HIS A 41 6.38 14.11 8.11
CA HIS A 41 5.76 15.22 7.40
C HIS A 41 6.53 16.53 7.62
N ARG A 42 6.90 16.86 8.87
CA ARG A 42 7.69 18.05 9.21
C ARG A 42 9.06 18.08 8.51
N MET A 43 9.74 16.94 8.41
CA MET A 43 11.00 16.83 7.65
C MET A 43 10.81 17.04 6.15
N TYR A 44 9.73 16.49 5.57
CA TYR A 44 9.42 16.64 4.15
C TYR A 44 9.05 18.10 3.81
N HIS A 45 8.21 18.73 4.63
CA HIS A 45 7.85 20.14 4.49
C HIS A 45 9.08 21.06 4.58
N SER A 46 9.96 20.84 5.57
CA SER A 46 11.22 21.59 5.70
C SER A 46 12.17 21.38 4.51
N LEU A 47 12.11 20.23 3.83
CA LEU A 47 12.86 20.02 2.60
C LEU A 47 12.24 20.80 1.43
N ALA A 48 10.93 20.75 1.24
CA ALA A 48 10.22 21.49 0.20
C ALA A 48 10.40 23.01 0.33
N GLU A 49 10.25 23.55 1.54
CA GLU A 49 10.47 24.97 1.86
C GLU A 49 11.89 25.44 1.49
N ARG A 50 12.92 24.62 1.73
CA ARG A 50 14.29 24.95 1.28
C ARG A 50 14.42 24.96 -0.25
N TYR A 51 13.74 24.06 -0.97
CA TYR A 51 13.71 24.07 -2.43
C TYR A 51 12.99 25.31 -2.98
N GLU A 52 11.87 25.72 -2.37
CA GLU A 52 11.14 26.93 -2.73
C GLU A 52 11.97 28.19 -2.46
N ASN A 53 12.69 28.25 -1.34
CA ASN A 53 13.59 29.37 -1.03
C ASN A 53 14.73 29.49 -2.05
N ILE A 54 15.44 28.40 -2.36
CA ILE A 54 16.55 28.41 -3.35
C ILE A 54 16.03 28.79 -4.75
N THR A 55 14.92 28.20 -5.18
CA THR A 55 14.35 28.45 -6.52
C THR A 55 13.72 29.85 -6.61
N GLY A 56 13.13 30.33 -5.52
CA GLY A 56 12.56 31.67 -5.38
C GLY A 56 13.63 32.76 -5.33
N GLU A 57 14.76 32.52 -4.67
CA GLU A 57 15.93 33.42 -4.70
C GLU A 57 16.53 33.52 -6.11
N LEU A 58 16.72 32.39 -6.81
CA LEU A 58 17.19 32.37 -8.21
C LEU A 58 16.27 33.18 -9.15
N ARG A 59 14.95 33.16 -8.89
CA ARG A 59 13.94 33.91 -9.66
C ARG A 59 13.87 35.40 -9.28
N LYS A 60 14.36 35.77 -8.09
CA LYS A 60 14.47 37.17 -7.62
C LYS A 60 15.81 37.81 -7.96
N SER A 61 16.88 37.02 -8.13
CA SER A 61 18.23 37.48 -8.42
C SER A 61 18.56 37.59 -9.92
N SER A 62 17.68 37.07 -10.80
CA SER A 62 17.73 37.36 -12.24
C SER A 62 17.16 38.77 -12.51
N PRO A 63 17.99 39.75 -12.95
CA PRO A 63 17.48 41.08 -13.28
C PRO A 63 16.63 41.03 -14.54
N LEU A 64 15.49 41.74 -14.52
CA LEU A 64 14.61 41.97 -15.66
C LEU A 64 15.28 42.89 -16.70
N GLU A 65 16.27 42.38 -17.45
CA GLU A 65 17.05 43.19 -18.40
C GLU A 65 17.20 42.55 -19.81
N LEU A 66 16.17 41.82 -20.29
CA LEU A 66 16.11 41.38 -21.70
C LEU A 66 14.74 41.53 -22.37
N GLN A 67 13.88 42.45 -21.89
CA GLN A 67 12.60 42.75 -22.56
C GLN A 67 12.70 43.79 -23.70
N SER A 68 13.86 44.44 -23.88
CA SER A 68 14.02 45.61 -24.76
C SER A 68 14.35 45.32 -26.24
N GLN A 69 14.62 44.08 -26.65
CA GLN A 69 15.11 43.80 -28.02
C GLN A 69 14.26 42.87 -28.90
N LEU A 70 13.28 42.13 -28.36
CA LEU A 70 12.54 41.09 -29.11
C LEU A 70 11.34 41.61 -29.95
N THR A 71 11.47 42.75 -30.62
CA THR A 71 10.38 43.33 -31.46
C THR A 71 10.81 43.80 -32.85
N ARG A 72 11.95 43.34 -33.38
CA ARG A 72 12.36 43.64 -34.76
C ARG A 72 12.80 42.39 -35.54
N LEU A 73 12.27 42.26 -36.76
CA LEU A 73 12.63 41.31 -37.83
C LEU A 73 11.97 39.91 -37.83
N GLY A 74 10.68 39.90 -38.18
CA GLY A 74 10.10 39.18 -39.34
C GLY A 74 10.47 37.71 -39.63
N ARG A 75 9.45 36.84 -39.69
CA ARG A 75 9.54 35.46 -40.21
C ARG A 75 8.75 35.31 -41.53
N PRO A 76 9.36 34.86 -42.64
CA PRO A 76 8.65 34.55 -43.89
C PRO A 76 8.01 33.14 -43.86
N PRO A 77 7.01 32.86 -44.72
CA PRO A 77 6.26 31.60 -44.70
C PRO A 77 7.09 30.43 -45.24
N SER A 78 7.04 29.29 -44.53
CA SER A 78 7.70 28.05 -44.94
C SER A 78 6.89 27.36 -46.05
N ARG A 79 7.55 27.00 -47.15
CA ARG A 79 6.96 26.20 -48.23
C ARG A 79 6.72 24.76 -47.74
N ARG A 80 5.48 24.42 -47.38
CA ARG A 80 5.03 23.02 -47.30
C ARG A 80 4.41 22.61 -48.63
N ALA A 81 4.60 21.36 -49.03
CA ALA A 81 3.93 20.79 -50.19
C ALA A 81 2.42 20.63 -49.88
N PRO A 82 1.51 20.94 -50.82
CA PRO A 82 0.07 20.77 -50.60
C PRO A 82 -0.27 19.31 -50.24
N GLY A 83 -0.99 19.11 -49.14
CA GLY A 83 -1.49 17.79 -48.72
C GLY A 83 -1.00 17.26 -47.37
N PHE A 84 -0.22 18.03 -46.58
CA PHE A 84 0.35 17.55 -45.30
C PHE A 84 -0.06 18.37 -44.05
N ASP A 85 -1.22 19.04 -44.10
CA ASP A 85 -1.66 20.04 -43.10
C ASP A 85 -2.67 19.51 -42.05
N TYR A 86 -2.62 18.22 -41.67
CA TYR A 86 -3.60 17.66 -40.70
C TYR A 86 -3.03 17.01 -39.42
N PHE A 87 -1.70 16.85 -39.24
CA PHE A 87 -1.21 16.14 -38.03
C PHE A 87 -0.17 16.86 -37.15
N LEU A 88 0.41 17.99 -37.57
CA LEU A 88 1.41 18.70 -36.75
C LEU A 88 1.02 20.17 -36.57
N GLY A 89 0.22 20.40 -35.52
CA GLY A 89 -0.14 21.72 -35.01
C GLY A 89 1.09 22.55 -34.66
N SER A 90 1.14 23.73 -35.27
CA SER A 90 2.17 24.76 -35.21
C SER A 90 2.86 24.98 -33.84
N GLY A 91 4.20 24.97 -33.84
CA GLY A 91 5.00 25.37 -32.67
C GLY A 91 6.53 25.30 -32.80
N GLY A 92 7.10 25.49 -34.00
CA GLY A 92 8.55 25.61 -34.18
C GLY A 92 9.12 26.95 -33.66
N LEU A 93 10.43 27.25 -33.74
CA LEU A 93 11.58 26.64 -34.44
C LEU A 93 12.92 27.04 -33.70
N PRO A 94 14.14 26.63 -34.16
CA PRO A 94 15.33 26.49 -33.31
C PRO A 94 16.61 27.22 -33.86
N SER A 95 17.77 26.68 -33.45
CA SER A 95 19.09 26.69 -34.13
C SER A 95 20.14 27.73 -33.73
N VAL A 96 21.36 27.22 -33.47
CA VAL A 96 22.59 27.63 -34.17
C VAL A 96 23.34 26.35 -34.55
N ILE A 97 23.96 26.34 -35.74
CA ILE A 97 24.78 25.26 -36.31
C ILE A 97 26.25 25.70 -36.33
N TYR A 98 27.18 24.81 -35.95
CA TYR A 98 28.57 24.62 -36.45
C TYR A 98 29.03 23.27 -35.88
N ASN A 99 29.82 22.39 -36.50
CA ASN A 99 30.34 22.27 -37.88
C ASN A 99 30.41 20.77 -38.25
N LYS A 100 31.03 20.38 -39.38
CA LYS A 100 31.40 18.98 -39.66
C LYS A 100 32.72 18.88 -40.43
N ASP A 101 33.77 18.60 -39.67
CA ASP A 101 35.07 18.08 -40.09
C ASP A 101 35.26 16.77 -39.29
N GLY A 102 35.95 15.71 -39.73
CA GLY A 102 36.92 15.61 -40.80
C GLY A 102 38.26 15.14 -40.19
N ASP A 103 38.70 13.94 -40.57
CA ASP A 103 40.02 13.34 -40.29
C ASP A 103 40.20 12.52 -38.98
N ASP A 104 41.19 11.63 -39.02
CA ASP A 104 41.45 10.48 -38.16
C ASP A 104 42.22 10.81 -36.87
N SER A 105 41.97 10.05 -35.79
CA SER A 105 42.97 9.73 -34.76
C SER A 105 42.49 8.60 -33.83
N ALA A 106 43.35 7.58 -33.65
CA ALA A 106 43.14 6.49 -32.72
C ALA A 106 44.10 6.59 -31.52
N SER A 107 43.59 6.35 -30.31
CA SER A 107 44.37 5.91 -29.13
C SER A 107 43.41 5.32 -28.10
N VAL A 108 43.36 4.00 -27.87
CA VAL A 108 44.21 3.22 -26.93
C VAL A 108 44.42 3.84 -25.55
N THR A 109 43.69 3.29 -24.57
CA THR A 109 44.11 3.07 -23.16
C THR A 109 43.25 1.92 -22.58
N ASP A 110 43.82 0.71 -22.54
CA ASP A 110 44.01 -0.13 -21.33
C ASP A 110 43.08 0.17 -20.11
N SER A 111 42.23 -0.77 -19.68
CA SER A 111 42.52 -1.97 -18.82
C SER A 111 42.46 -1.64 -17.31
N GLU A 112 42.07 -2.51 -16.36
CA GLU A 112 41.69 -3.94 -16.36
C GLU A 112 40.39 -4.15 -15.53
N LEU A 113 39.70 -5.28 -15.72
CA LEU A 113 38.76 -5.84 -14.73
C LEU A 113 39.28 -7.19 -14.23
N GLU A 114 39.98 -7.18 -13.09
CA GLU A 114 40.42 -8.38 -12.38
C GLU A 114 39.21 -9.11 -11.79
N SER A 115 39.02 -10.38 -12.18
CA SER A 115 37.94 -11.25 -11.68
C SER A 115 38.38 -12.72 -11.68
N ASP A 116 39.46 -13.02 -10.96
CA ASP A 116 39.79 -14.40 -10.58
C ASP A 116 38.80 -14.91 -9.52
N ASP A 117 38.03 -15.96 -9.84
CA ASP A 117 38.41 -17.33 -9.49
C ASP A 117 37.35 -18.32 -10.01
N SER A 118 37.79 -19.53 -10.35
CA SER A 118 37.00 -20.55 -11.01
C SER A 118 36.31 -21.50 -10.03
N SER A 119 35.11 -21.97 -10.39
CA SER A 119 34.74 -23.35 -10.05
C SER A 119 34.00 -24.00 -11.21
N VAL A 120 34.42 -25.22 -11.54
CA VAL A 120 34.04 -25.94 -12.75
C VAL A 120 32.60 -26.45 -12.64
N ILE A 121 31.68 -25.86 -13.41
CA ILE A 121 30.46 -26.53 -13.84
C ILE A 121 30.37 -26.44 -15.37
N ASN A 122 30.38 -27.60 -16.00
CA ASN A 122 30.32 -27.79 -17.45
C ASN A 122 29.03 -27.14 -18.01
N ASN A 123 29.17 -26.03 -18.73
CA ASN A 123 28.07 -25.15 -19.14
C ASN A 123 27.48 -25.60 -20.50
N PRO A 124 26.25 -26.15 -20.56
CA PRO A 124 25.64 -26.51 -21.83
C PRO A 124 24.98 -25.28 -22.47
N CYS A 125 25.50 -24.85 -23.61
CA CYS A 125 24.87 -23.94 -24.56
C CYS A 125 24.20 -22.69 -23.94
N TYR A 126 24.98 -21.61 -23.81
CA TYR A 126 24.42 -20.28 -23.54
C TYR A 126 23.69 -19.76 -24.80
N VAL A 127 22.48 -20.29 -25.05
CA VAL A 127 21.50 -19.63 -25.90
C VAL A 127 21.31 -18.23 -25.32
N SER A 128 21.39 -17.18 -26.15
CA SER A 128 21.14 -15.82 -25.71
C SER A 128 19.64 -15.66 -25.45
N VAL A 129 19.24 -16.13 -24.27
CA VAL A 129 17.85 -16.19 -23.83
C VAL A 129 17.42 -14.77 -23.48
N GLY A 130 16.48 -14.25 -24.27
CA GLY A 130 15.99 -12.88 -24.17
C GLY A 130 15.49 -12.53 -22.76
N SER A 131 15.54 -11.23 -22.44
CA SER A 131 15.13 -10.64 -21.16
C SER A 131 13.78 -11.16 -20.63
N ASP A 132 12.88 -11.50 -21.54
CA ASP A 132 11.52 -11.99 -21.27
C ASP A 132 11.49 -13.32 -20.51
N PHE A 133 12.38 -14.27 -20.81
CA PHE A 133 12.39 -15.57 -20.13
C PHE A 133 12.98 -15.48 -18.72
N GLN A 134 14.02 -14.66 -18.52
CA GLN A 134 14.53 -14.36 -17.17
C GLN A 134 13.48 -13.62 -16.33
N SER A 135 12.65 -12.80 -16.97
CA SER A 135 11.49 -12.14 -16.34
C SER A 135 10.38 -13.14 -16.03
N LEU A 136 10.13 -14.12 -16.90
CA LEU A 136 9.18 -15.21 -16.68
C LEU A 136 9.61 -16.11 -15.51
N ILE A 137 10.89 -16.47 -15.40
CA ILE A 137 11.42 -17.24 -14.25
C ILE A 137 11.15 -16.50 -12.94
N LYS A 138 11.44 -15.19 -12.88
CA LYS A 138 11.13 -14.36 -11.69
C LYS A 138 9.64 -14.41 -11.38
N ARG A 139 8.79 -14.21 -12.40
CA ARG A 139 7.33 -14.23 -12.22
C ARG A 139 6.79 -15.59 -11.75
N VAL A 140 7.39 -16.70 -12.19
CA VAL A 140 7.06 -18.04 -11.71
C VAL A 140 7.43 -18.19 -10.23
N ALA A 141 8.64 -17.78 -9.83
CA ALA A 141 9.07 -17.82 -8.43
C ALA A 141 8.18 -16.95 -7.52
N ASP A 142 7.79 -15.74 -7.97
CA ASP A 142 6.85 -14.86 -7.25
C ASP A 142 5.49 -15.54 -7.05
N LEU A 143 4.97 -16.21 -8.08
CA LEU A 143 3.69 -16.95 -8.02
C LEU A 143 3.76 -18.20 -7.13
N GLU A 144 4.90 -18.89 -7.09
CA GLU A 144 5.11 -20.03 -6.17
C GLU A 144 5.13 -19.59 -4.70
N ILE A 145 5.65 -18.40 -4.41
CA ILE A 145 5.58 -17.78 -3.08
C ILE A 145 4.14 -17.39 -2.76
N GLU A 146 3.46 -16.66 -3.65
CA GLU A 146 2.07 -16.25 -3.46
C GLU A 146 1.12 -17.44 -3.26
N LEU A 147 1.31 -18.54 -4.00
CA LEU A 147 0.55 -19.79 -3.86
C LEU A 147 0.81 -20.47 -2.51
N ARG A 148 2.07 -20.46 -2.04
CA ARG A 148 2.44 -21.01 -0.72
C ARG A 148 1.78 -20.21 0.41
N GLU A 149 1.84 -18.89 0.33
CA GLU A 149 1.18 -18.02 1.31
C GLU A 149 -0.35 -18.17 1.25
N ALA A 150 -0.96 -18.20 0.07
CA ALA A 150 -2.40 -18.40 -0.08
C ALA A 150 -2.87 -19.74 0.53
N LYS A 151 -2.08 -20.80 0.37
CA LYS A 151 -2.32 -22.10 1.00
C LYS A 151 -2.23 -22.05 2.53
N GLU A 152 -1.30 -21.27 3.08
CA GLU A 152 -1.18 -21.10 4.53
C GLU A 152 -2.29 -20.22 5.10
N ARG A 153 -2.68 -19.14 4.40
CA ARG A 153 -3.85 -18.32 4.73
C ARG A 153 -5.14 -19.15 4.79
N LEU A 154 -5.32 -20.12 3.89
CA LEU A 154 -6.43 -21.08 3.94
C LEU A 154 -6.37 -21.97 5.18
N ARG A 155 -5.22 -22.56 5.51
CA ARG A 155 -5.05 -23.38 6.73
C ARG A 155 -5.38 -22.60 8.02
N MET A 156 -4.89 -21.36 8.12
CA MET A 156 -5.17 -20.50 9.28
C MET A 156 -6.66 -20.14 9.38
N ARG A 157 -7.34 -19.90 8.25
CA ARG A 157 -8.80 -19.72 8.21
C ARG A 157 -9.53 -20.97 8.71
N ASP A 158 -9.15 -22.14 8.21
CA ASP A 158 -9.82 -23.41 8.55
C ASP A 158 -9.63 -23.76 10.04
N ALA A 159 -8.46 -23.45 10.63
CA ALA A 159 -8.23 -23.57 12.07
C ALA A 159 -9.13 -22.62 12.89
N CYS A 160 -9.24 -21.35 12.48
CA CYS A 160 -10.11 -20.37 13.13
C CYS A 160 -11.61 -20.75 13.00
N GLU A 161 -12.02 -21.33 11.87
CA GLU A 161 -13.36 -21.86 11.67
C GLU A 161 -13.64 -23.05 12.62
N GLN A 162 -12.67 -23.92 12.85
CA GLN A 162 -12.80 -25.03 13.80
C GLN A 162 -12.92 -24.53 15.25
N GLU A 163 -12.08 -23.58 15.68
CA GLU A 163 -12.21 -22.97 17.02
C GLU A 163 -13.59 -22.33 17.25
N LEU A 164 -14.17 -21.73 16.20
CA LEU A 164 -15.49 -21.12 16.25
C LEU A 164 -16.60 -22.17 16.38
N ARG A 165 -16.47 -23.33 15.73
CA ARG A 165 -17.37 -24.49 15.92
C ARG A 165 -17.29 -25.01 17.36
N ASP A 166 -16.08 -25.25 17.86
CA ASP A 166 -15.84 -25.74 19.24
C ASP A 166 -16.37 -24.77 20.31
N ALA A 167 -16.31 -23.46 20.05
CA ALA A 167 -16.88 -22.44 20.92
C ALA A 167 -18.42 -22.45 20.87
N ASN A 168 -19.01 -22.62 19.69
CA ASN A 168 -20.45 -22.69 19.50
C ASN A 168 -21.07 -23.92 20.20
N ASP A 169 -20.42 -25.09 20.11
CA ASP A 169 -20.85 -26.31 20.81
C ASP A 169 -20.83 -26.14 22.35
N LYS A 170 -19.85 -25.40 22.88
CA LYS A 170 -19.78 -25.05 24.32
C LYS A 170 -20.89 -24.09 24.72
N ILE A 171 -21.21 -23.11 23.86
CA ILE A 171 -22.36 -22.20 24.07
C ILE A 171 -23.64 -23.01 24.14
N GLN A 172 -23.93 -23.86 23.16
CA GLN A 172 -25.14 -24.69 23.14
C GLN A 172 -25.27 -25.56 24.42
N ASN A 173 -24.21 -26.23 24.83
CA ASN A 173 -24.20 -27.02 26.07
C ASN A 173 -24.47 -26.15 27.32
N SER A 174 -23.91 -24.93 27.37
CA SER A 174 -24.20 -23.99 28.45
C SER A 174 -25.64 -23.47 28.42
N GLU A 175 -26.23 -23.25 27.23
CA GLU A 175 -27.62 -22.86 27.05
C GLU A 175 -28.58 -23.96 27.50
N ASP A 176 -28.30 -25.22 27.15
CA ASP A 176 -29.06 -26.39 27.59
C ASP A 176 -29.00 -26.55 29.13
N GLN A 177 -27.83 -26.34 29.74
CA GLN A 177 -27.68 -26.33 31.19
C GLN A 177 -28.46 -25.17 31.85
N ILE A 178 -28.40 -23.97 31.27
CA ILE A 178 -29.18 -22.81 31.73
C ILE A 178 -30.68 -23.09 31.61
N PHE A 179 -31.13 -23.71 30.51
CA PHE A 179 -32.52 -24.11 30.31
C PHE A 179 -32.98 -25.13 31.37
N MET A 180 -32.17 -26.17 31.63
CA MET A 180 -32.44 -27.16 32.66
C MET A 180 -32.49 -26.54 34.06
N LEU A 181 -31.56 -25.65 34.41
CA LEU A 181 -31.54 -24.96 35.71
C LEU A 181 -32.71 -23.99 35.86
N LYS A 182 -33.08 -23.24 34.81
CA LYS A 182 -34.28 -22.38 34.79
C LYS A 182 -35.56 -23.20 34.97
N SER A 183 -35.67 -24.34 34.28
CA SER A 183 -36.80 -25.26 34.43
C SER A 183 -36.90 -25.83 35.85
N GLN A 184 -35.78 -26.22 36.45
CA GLN A 184 -35.75 -26.63 37.86
C GLN A 184 -36.17 -25.50 38.80
N LEU A 185 -35.63 -24.29 38.61
CA LEU A 185 -35.92 -23.12 39.43
C LEU A 185 -37.39 -22.68 39.32
N SER A 186 -38.00 -22.79 38.14
CA SER A 186 -39.42 -22.51 37.91
C SER A 186 -40.37 -23.41 38.71
N ARG A 187 -39.90 -24.54 39.27
CA ARG A 187 -40.69 -25.37 40.20
C ARG A 187 -40.61 -24.89 41.66
N TYR A 188 -39.66 -24.01 41.96
CA TYR A 188 -39.42 -23.41 43.28
C TYR A 188 -39.73 -21.91 43.33
N VAL A 189 -40.06 -21.29 42.19
CA VAL A 189 -40.77 -20.00 42.15
C VAL A 189 -42.25 -20.32 42.35
N PRO A 190 -42.84 -20.06 43.53
CA PRO A 190 -44.28 -20.21 43.68
C PRO A 190 -45.00 -19.16 42.83
N SER A 191 -46.18 -19.51 42.32
CA SER A 191 -47.10 -18.55 41.72
C SER A 191 -47.64 -17.63 42.82
N GLU A 192 -46.91 -16.55 43.12
CA GLU A 192 -47.46 -15.48 43.95
C GLU A 192 -48.55 -14.73 43.17
N LEU A 193 -49.73 -14.62 43.80
CA LEU A 193 -50.87 -13.77 43.43
C LEU A 193 -51.78 -14.23 42.28
N ASP A 194 -52.71 -15.15 42.58
CA ASP A 194 -54.05 -15.22 41.95
C ASP A 194 -55.19 -15.40 42.99
N ASP A 195 -54.89 -15.34 44.30
CA ASP A 195 -55.83 -15.62 45.41
C ASP A 195 -56.33 -14.35 46.14
N GLU A 196 -56.70 -13.27 45.43
CA GLU A 196 -57.38 -12.11 46.08
C GLU A 196 -58.51 -11.43 45.28
N GLU A 197 -59.20 -12.11 44.34
CA GLU A 197 -60.36 -11.51 43.64
C GLU A 197 -61.61 -12.41 43.46
N THR A 198 -61.93 -13.29 44.42
CA THR A 198 -63.22 -14.05 44.38
C THR A 198 -64.06 -14.01 45.66
N ALA A 199 -63.51 -13.57 46.80
CA ALA A 199 -64.24 -13.56 48.08
C ALA A 199 -65.30 -12.43 48.19
N ALA A 200 -65.18 -11.34 47.42
CA ALA A 200 -66.06 -10.17 47.52
C ALA A 200 -67.47 -10.38 46.93
N ALA A 201 -67.65 -11.33 46.02
CA ALA A 201 -68.93 -11.52 45.30
C ALA A 201 -70.03 -12.22 46.13
N ALA A 202 -69.67 -12.98 47.17
CA ALA A 202 -70.61 -13.80 47.94
C ALA A 202 -71.47 -13.00 48.96
N ALA A 203 -71.13 -11.75 49.25
CA ALA A 203 -71.78 -10.94 50.29
C ALA A 203 -73.05 -10.18 49.82
N SER A 204 -73.37 -10.18 48.52
CA SER A 204 -74.44 -9.34 47.93
C SER A 204 -75.78 -10.06 47.67
N HIS A 205 -76.03 -11.21 48.29
CA HIS A 205 -77.28 -11.97 48.07
C HIS A 205 -78.03 -12.31 49.37
N LYS A 206 -78.28 -11.28 50.21
CA LYS A 206 -79.15 -11.37 51.39
C LYS A 206 -79.75 -10.00 51.79
N ILE A 207 -80.66 -9.49 50.96
CA ILE A 207 -81.79 -8.62 51.35
C ILE A 207 -83.01 -9.10 50.57
#